data_AF-A0A947B250-F1
#
_entry.id   AF-A0A947B250-F1
#
_cell.length_a   1.000
_cell.length_b   1.000
_cell.length_c   1.000
_cell.angle_alpha   90.00
_cell.angle_beta   90.00
_cell.angle_gamma   90.00
#
_symmetry.space_group_name_H-M   'P 1'
#
loop_
_entity.id
_entity.type
_entity.pdbx_description
1 polymer ?
#
loop_
_entity_poly.entity_id
_entity_poly.type
_entity_poly.pdbx_seq_one_letter_code
_entity_poly.pdbx_strand_id
1 'polypeptide(L)'
;MIHLFREEKFLKIISTAIVITSGLFGIIGLLEVFEIKVIPLPTIIPPGSTLGHRSFAAEYLLPALPFFLIAKELIKKDYYPLLIISAFINLSFILFTRSRSAILALGIIASLYFIYFFIQRKKEIKKLLPIAAVVLLAFIFSLLPAKGGERTDLKETAESLLDTKFKSNRLRITFWDASLKMISENFFTGVGLYKWSGTYPKYYGKEFNDQNVIKVHSIHAHSDFLELFAENGFFAPLFYLLLLLTILIILYSRSKNNQLYFYIFISVLATGIFSLVAFPFYKFSSHFLLSVGTGIALHSKNVNSSKAINVSLKKLMWFLGILLLITSITSILKMKSEFDFIRSVQYLRVKDYSMMNQELEKISNVLFPFDASKQPVDYYRGIANYYLGNNDVAMKSNLDAEKVAPYNPIVLQNIAGSYQSLGNYKKSVEMFERVKKLFPHYINPQINLIHAYLQIGEFEKSRKLFESIKKKEPNHPRLQEFRDKFHPE
;
A
#
# COMPACT_ATOMS: atom_id res chain seq x y z
N MET A 1 30.29 -23.75 -7.68
CA MET A 1 30.05 -22.84 -6.54
C MET A 1 30.32 -21.41 -7.00
N ILE A 2 29.30 -20.56 -7.09
CA ILE A 2 29.47 -19.20 -7.63
C ILE A 2 29.99 -18.28 -6.52
N HIS A 3 31.30 -18.21 -6.36
CA HIS A 3 31.97 -17.13 -5.63
C HIS A 3 32.14 -15.91 -6.55
N LEU A 4 31.04 -15.30 -7.02
CA LEU A 4 31.11 -14.14 -7.93
C LEU A 4 31.73 -12.90 -7.27
N PHE A 5 31.66 -12.78 -5.93
CA PHE A 5 32.34 -11.73 -5.17
C PHE A 5 32.82 -12.28 -3.82
N ARG A 6 34.01 -11.86 -3.37
CA ARG A 6 34.37 -11.94 -1.93
C ARG A 6 33.34 -11.11 -1.16
N GLU A 7 32.82 -11.64 -0.05
CA GLU A 7 31.72 -11.01 0.72
C GLU A 7 31.97 -9.53 1.02
N GLU A 8 33.19 -9.17 1.41
CA GLU A 8 33.58 -7.79 1.70
C GLU A 8 33.46 -6.88 0.47
N LYS A 9 33.83 -7.37 -0.71
CA LYS A 9 33.66 -6.65 -1.99
C LYS A 9 32.19 -6.46 -2.31
N PHE A 10 31.35 -7.47 -2.07
CA PHE A 10 29.91 -7.35 -2.24
C PHE A 10 29.31 -6.32 -1.29
N LEU A 11 29.63 -6.41 0.02
CA LEU A 11 29.18 -5.47 1.04
C LEU A 11 29.58 -4.02 0.70
N LYS A 12 30.81 -3.83 0.22
CA LYS A 12 31.29 -2.51 -0.22
C LYS A 12 30.48 -1.96 -1.38
N ILE A 13 30.21 -2.77 -2.40
CA ILE A 13 29.45 -2.34 -3.58
C ILE A 13 28.01 -2.01 -3.18
N ILE A 14 27.32 -2.93 -2.48
CA ILE A 14 25.91 -2.76 -2.13
C ILE A 14 25.71 -1.60 -1.14
N SER A 15 26.59 -1.42 -0.15
CA SER A 15 26.49 -0.29 0.78
C SER A 15 26.72 1.05 0.09
N THR A 16 27.69 1.11 -0.83
CA THR A 16 27.96 2.33 -1.60
C THR A 16 26.78 2.68 -2.51
N ALA A 17 26.21 1.69 -3.20
CA ALA A 17 25.03 1.89 -4.03
C ALA A 17 23.83 2.40 -3.22
N ILE A 18 23.53 1.76 -2.07
CA ILE A 18 22.42 2.17 -1.19
C ILE A 18 22.64 3.59 -0.65
N VAL A 19 23.86 3.94 -0.22
CA VAL A 19 24.20 5.29 0.24
C VAL A 19 23.94 6.31 -0.87
N ILE A 20 24.46 6.07 -2.08
CA ILE A 20 24.27 6.98 -3.23
C ILE A 20 22.78 7.14 -3.56
N THR A 21 22.05 6.03 -3.72
CA THR A 21 20.62 6.06 -4.05
C THR A 21 19.81 6.77 -2.97
N SER A 22 20.08 6.49 -1.70
CA SER A 22 19.38 7.13 -0.58
C SER A 22 19.72 8.62 -0.47
N GLY A 23 20.96 9.01 -0.79
CA GLY A 23 21.38 10.41 -0.89
C GLY A 23 20.63 11.14 -1.99
N LEU A 24 20.51 10.54 -3.19
CA LEU A 24 19.74 11.11 -4.30
C LEU A 24 18.26 11.27 -3.95
N PHE A 25 17.66 10.27 -3.32
CA PHE A 25 16.27 10.36 -2.85
C PHE A 25 16.10 11.46 -1.80
N GLY A 26 17.07 11.61 -0.88
CA GLY A 26 17.12 12.68 0.10
C GLY A 26 17.25 14.07 -0.53
N ILE A 27 18.13 14.24 -1.53
CA ILE A 27 18.29 15.51 -2.25
C ILE A 27 16.98 15.91 -2.93
N ILE A 28 16.41 15.01 -3.74
CA ILE A 28 15.17 15.29 -4.48
C ILE A 28 14.04 15.61 -3.50
N GLY A 29 13.92 14.84 -2.42
CA GLY A 29 12.91 15.05 -1.39
C GLY A 29 13.05 16.37 -0.63
N LEU A 30 14.28 16.77 -0.27
CA LEU A 30 14.53 18.07 0.36
C LEU A 30 14.27 19.24 -0.60
N LEU A 31 14.55 19.08 -1.89
CA LEU A 31 14.21 20.11 -2.88
C LEU A 31 12.68 20.27 -2.97
N GLU A 32 11.92 19.17 -2.96
CA GLU A 32 10.46 19.22 -2.92
C GLU A 32 9.90 19.91 -1.66
N VAL A 33 10.52 19.71 -0.49
CA VAL A 33 10.15 20.40 0.77
C VAL A 33 10.15 21.93 0.61
N PHE A 34 11.06 22.45 -0.21
CA PHE A 34 11.23 23.88 -0.46
C PHE A 34 10.64 24.33 -1.81
N GLU A 35 9.74 23.53 -2.39
CA GLU A 35 9.07 23.78 -3.68
C GLU A 35 10.01 23.87 -4.89
N ILE A 36 11.24 23.39 -4.75
CA ILE A 36 12.21 23.33 -5.84
C ILE A 36 11.97 22.03 -6.61
N LYS A 37 11.19 22.11 -7.70
CA LYS A 37 10.90 20.96 -8.56
C LYS A 37 11.94 20.85 -9.67
N VAL A 38 13.04 20.14 -9.42
CA VAL A 38 14.06 19.85 -10.45
C VAL A 38 13.49 18.95 -11.55
N ILE A 39 12.64 17.98 -11.16
CA ILE A 39 11.94 17.08 -12.06
C ILE A 39 10.45 17.10 -11.65
N PRO A 40 9.51 17.37 -12.57
CA PRO A 40 8.08 17.35 -12.26
C PRO A 40 7.61 15.89 -12.12
N LEU A 41 7.90 15.29 -10.97
CA LEU A 41 7.47 13.94 -10.64
C LEU A 41 6.03 13.95 -10.09
N PRO A 42 5.18 13.00 -10.50
CA PRO A 42 3.85 12.86 -9.94
C PRO A 42 3.97 12.36 -8.49
N THR A 43 3.66 13.24 -7.54
CA THR A 43 3.72 12.95 -6.10
C THR A 43 2.33 13.07 -5.49
N ILE A 44 1.86 12.00 -4.85
CA ILE A 44 0.51 11.92 -4.26
C ILE A 44 0.46 12.71 -2.95
N ILE A 45 1.45 12.50 -2.08
CA ILE A 45 1.59 13.21 -0.80
C ILE A 45 3.02 13.74 -0.70
N PRO A 46 3.25 15.01 -1.09
CA PRO A 46 4.57 15.62 -1.00
C PRO A 46 4.98 15.86 0.46
N PRO A 47 6.29 15.91 0.75
CA PRO A 47 7.42 15.64 -0.15
C PRO A 47 7.63 14.12 -0.32
N GLY A 48 7.53 13.62 -1.55
CA GLY A 48 7.53 12.19 -1.86
C GLY A 48 8.81 11.67 -2.49
N SER A 49 9.68 12.58 -2.98
CA SER A 49 10.84 12.23 -3.80
C SER A 49 10.43 11.37 -5.01
N THR A 50 11.35 10.59 -5.55
CA THR A 50 11.08 9.59 -6.61
C THR A 50 10.15 8.44 -6.18
N LEU A 51 9.78 8.40 -4.89
CA LEU A 51 8.93 7.37 -4.31
C LEU A 51 7.45 7.78 -4.24
N GLY A 52 7.13 9.03 -4.64
CA GLY A 52 5.78 9.54 -4.87
C GLY A 52 4.92 9.73 -3.61
N HIS A 53 5.44 9.41 -2.42
CA HIS A 53 4.75 9.55 -1.15
C HIS A 53 5.73 9.65 0.02
N ARG A 54 5.55 10.63 0.91
CA ARG A 54 6.45 10.88 2.05
C ARG A 54 6.69 9.67 2.96
N SER A 55 5.67 8.85 3.22
CA SER A 55 5.84 7.63 4.04
C SER A 55 6.65 6.55 3.32
N PHE A 56 6.49 6.37 2.00
CA PHE A 56 7.30 5.40 1.24
C PHE A 56 8.76 5.83 1.16
N ALA A 57 9.00 7.14 1.06
CA ALA A 57 10.35 7.68 1.20
C ALA A 57 10.97 7.29 2.54
N ALA A 58 10.26 7.51 3.64
CA ALA A 58 10.77 7.15 4.96
C ALA A 58 10.98 5.63 5.15
N GLU A 59 10.10 4.80 4.58
CA GLU A 59 10.21 3.33 4.61
C GLU A 59 11.47 2.80 3.91
N TYR A 60 11.98 3.49 2.89
CA TYR A 60 13.25 3.13 2.24
C TYR A 60 14.46 3.75 2.96
N LEU A 61 14.38 5.04 3.28
CA LEU A 61 15.53 5.81 3.79
C LEU A 61 15.95 5.35 5.18
N LEU A 62 15.01 4.98 6.04
CA LEU A 62 15.30 4.58 7.41
C LEU A 62 16.08 3.25 7.47
N PRO A 63 15.65 2.16 6.81
CA PRO A 63 16.45 0.93 6.73
C PRO A 63 17.76 1.11 5.94
N ALA A 64 17.93 2.19 5.16
CA ALA A 64 19.19 2.50 4.49
C ALA A 64 20.26 3.10 5.43
N LEU A 65 19.87 3.71 6.56
CA LEU A 65 20.83 4.35 7.49
C LEU A 65 21.96 3.42 7.97
N PRO A 66 21.73 2.15 8.33
CA PRO A 66 22.80 1.25 8.74
C PRO A 66 23.85 1.00 7.64
N PHE A 67 23.50 1.15 6.35
CA PHE A 67 24.45 1.00 5.25
C PHE A 67 25.47 2.14 5.18
N PHE A 68 25.19 3.31 5.78
CA PHE A 68 26.21 4.35 5.96
C PHE A 68 27.32 3.87 6.89
N LEU A 69 26.97 3.14 7.96
CA LEU A 69 27.95 2.57 8.88
C LEU A 69 28.74 1.44 8.21
N ILE A 70 28.09 0.60 7.39
CA ILE A 70 28.79 -0.42 6.58
C ILE A 70 29.77 0.25 5.60
N ALA A 71 29.32 1.25 4.86
CA ALA A 71 30.16 1.95 3.89
C ALA A 71 31.37 2.60 4.58
N LYS A 72 31.18 3.25 5.74
CA LYS A 72 32.27 3.85 6.53
C LYS A 72 33.41 2.87 6.83
N GLU A 73 33.10 1.62 7.13
CA GLU A 73 34.08 0.58 7.47
C GLU A 73 34.81 0.02 6.23
N LEU A 74 34.25 0.17 5.02
CA LEU A 74 34.73 -0.48 3.79
C LEU A 74 35.30 0.48 2.72
N ILE A 75 35.03 1.78 2.82
CA ILE A 75 35.52 2.82 1.89
C ILE A 75 36.73 3.58 2.45
N LYS A 76 37.48 4.24 1.55
CA LYS A 76 38.63 5.08 1.95
C LYS A 76 38.15 6.30 2.74
N LYS A 77 38.97 6.75 3.69
CA LYS A 77 38.66 7.91 4.57
C LYS A 77 38.41 9.21 3.80
N ASP A 78 39.01 9.37 2.62
CA ASP A 78 38.82 10.54 1.75
C ASP A 78 37.34 10.74 1.35
N TYR A 79 36.53 9.68 1.37
CA TYR A 79 35.09 9.73 1.06
C TYR A 79 34.21 9.97 2.30
N TYR A 80 34.77 10.08 3.51
CA TYR A 80 33.98 10.30 4.73
C TYR A 80 33.18 11.61 4.72
N PRO A 81 33.68 12.75 4.20
CA PRO A 81 32.88 13.96 4.10
C PRO A 81 31.61 13.76 3.26
N LEU A 82 31.74 13.09 2.12
CA LEU A 82 30.59 12.78 1.25
C LEU A 82 29.59 11.85 1.94
N LEU A 83 30.08 10.86 2.68
CA LEU A 83 29.24 9.95 3.46
C LEU A 83 28.46 10.70 4.55
N ILE A 84 29.11 11.62 5.26
CA ILE A 84 28.48 12.44 6.31
C ILE A 84 27.43 13.39 5.73
N ILE A 85 27.74 14.07 4.62
CA ILE A 85 26.79 14.95 3.91
C ILE A 85 25.58 14.14 3.44
N SER A 86 25.79 12.97 2.84
CA SER A 86 24.72 12.10 2.40
C SER A 86 23.87 11.58 3.57
N ALA A 87 24.48 11.25 4.71
CA ALA A 87 23.77 10.83 5.92
C ALA A 87 22.92 11.97 6.49
N PHE A 88 23.46 13.19 6.53
CA PHE A 88 22.74 14.40 6.92
C PHE A 88 21.54 14.65 6.02
N ILE A 89 21.71 14.57 4.70
CA ILE A 89 20.62 14.76 3.73
C ILE A 89 19.53 13.69 3.92
N ASN A 90 19.92 12.43 4.01
CA ASN A 90 19.00 11.30 4.20
C ASN A 90 18.19 11.48 5.51
N LEU A 91 18.87 11.69 6.64
CA LEU A 91 18.21 11.83 7.93
C LEU A 91 17.35 13.09 8.01
N SER A 92 17.82 14.20 7.44
CA SER A 92 17.03 15.43 7.34
C SER A 92 15.73 15.15 6.60
N PHE A 93 15.79 14.49 5.45
CA PHE A 93 14.59 14.19 4.68
C PHE A 93 13.61 13.29 5.46
N ILE A 94 14.10 12.25 6.14
CA ILE A 94 13.27 11.42 7.04
C ILE A 94 12.51 12.30 8.04
N LEU A 95 13.18 13.25 8.70
CA LEU A 95 12.56 14.15 9.67
C LEU A 95 11.57 15.13 9.03
N PHE A 96 11.86 15.60 7.82
CA PHE A 96 10.97 16.45 7.02
C PHE A 96 9.69 15.72 6.58
N THR A 97 9.71 14.38 6.43
CA THR A 97 8.50 13.61 6.08
C THR A 97 7.39 13.70 7.14
N ARG A 98 7.73 14.02 8.40
CA ARG A 98 6.82 13.96 9.57
C ARG A 98 6.06 12.62 9.66
N SER A 99 6.64 11.56 9.12
CA SER A 99 6.03 10.22 9.16
C SER A 99 6.12 9.65 10.56
N ARG A 100 4.97 9.55 11.25
CA ARG A 100 4.86 9.03 12.62
C ARG A 100 5.46 7.63 12.79
N SER A 101 5.20 6.73 11.84
CA SER A 101 5.79 5.38 11.84
C SER A 101 7.31 5.43 11.69
N ALA A 102 7.83 6.36 10.88
CA ALA A 102 9.27 6.51 10.70
C ALA A 102 9.96 7.11 11.93
N ILE A 103 9.34 8.09 12.60
CA ILE A 103 9.88 8.68 13.84
C ILE A 103 9.94 7.63 14.94
N LEU A 104 8.88 6.82 15.11
CA LEU A 104 8.85 5.73 16.07
C LEU A 104 9.91 4.67 15.75
N ALA A 105 9.98 4.22 14.50
CA ALA A 105 10.97 3.24 14.07
C ALA A 105 12.41 3.77 14.21
N LEU A 106 12.65 5.05 13.91
CA LEU A 106 13.95 5.72 14.10
C LEU A 106 14.37 5.71 15.56
N GLY A 107 13.46 6.02 16.49
CA GLY A 107 13.72 5.93 17.92
C GLY A 107 14.14 4.53 18.35
N ILE A 108 13.38 3.51 17.94
CA ILE A 108 13.66 2.10 18.27
C ILE A 108 15.03 1.68 17.74
N ILE A 109 15.33 1.93 16.46
CA ILE A 109 16.62 1.52 15.88
C ILE A 109 17.81 2.30 16.46
N ALA A 110 17.62 3.58 16.79
CA ALA A 110 18.66 4.40 17.40
C ALA A 110 18.97 3.91 18.82
N SER A 111 17.94 3.58 19.60
CA SER A 111 18.09 2.98 20.93
C SER A 111 18.81 1.63 20.86
N LEU A 112 18.44 0.75 19.92
CA LEU A 112 19.11 -0.55 19.74
C LEU A 112 20.57 -0.38 19.32
N TYR A 113 20.87 0.54 18.41
CA TYR A 113 22.24 0.87 18.03
C TYR A 113 23.06 1.38 19.22
N PHE A 114 22.50 2.28 20.02
CA PHE A 114 23.13 2.82 21.20
C PHE A 114 23.41 1.73 22.24
N ILE A 115 22.43 0.88 22.55
CA ILE A 115 22.59 -0.25 23.48
C ILE A 115 23.73 -1.16 23.00
N TYR A 116 23.74 -1.55 21.72
CA TYR A 116 24.81 -2.37 21.15
C TYR A 116 26.18 -1.69 21.24
N PHE A 117 26.25 -0.40 20.92
CA PHE A 117 27.48 0.37 20.99
C PHE A 117 28.04 0.43 22.41
N PHE A 118 27.20 0.63 23.43
CA PHE A 118 27.63 0.67 24.82
C PHE A 118 28.07 -0.69 25.35
N ILE A 119 27.43 -1.77 24.92
CA ILE A 119 27.82 -3.13 25.30
C ILE A 119 29.17 -3.51 24.66
N GLN A 120 29.35 -3.24 23.37
CA GLN A 120 30.49 -3.75 22.60
C GLN A 120 31.67 -2.78 22.50
N ARG A 121 31.43 -1.47 22.61
CA ARG A 121 32.37 -0.41 22.22
C ARG A 121 32.40 0.78 23.18
N LYS A 122 32.13 0.57 24.47
CA LYS A 122 32.12 1.64 25.49
C LYS A 122 33.39 2.51 25.47
N LYS A 123 34.56 1.92 25.18
CA LYS A 123 35.86 2.62 25.10
C LYS A 123 36.01 3.53 23.87
N GLU A 124 35.14 3.39 22.87
CA GLU A 124 35.21 4.12 21.59
C GLU A 124 34.20 5.27 21.51
N ILE A 125 33.67 5.78 22.63
CA ILE A 125 32.55 6.74 22.66
C ILE A 125 32.72 7.96 21.74
N LYS A 126 33.97 8.42 21.51
CA LYS A 126 34.28 9.50 20.55
C LYS A 126 33.81 9.20 19.12
N LYS A 127 33.66 7.93 18.73
CA LYS A 127 33.12 7.51 17.42
C LYS A 127 31.62 7.81 17.25
N LEU A 128 30.89 8.05 18.34
CA LEU A 128 29.49 8.50 18.30
C LEU A 128 29.35 9.99 17.99
N LEU A 129 30.38 10.80 18.26
CA LEU A 129 30.33 12.25 18.08
C LEU A 129 29.89 12.68 16.66
N PRO A 130 30.45 12.15 15.55
CA PRO A 130 29.99 12.53 14.22
C PRO A 130 28.54 12.07 13.95
N ILE A 131 28.10 10.94 14.52
CA ILE A 131 26.72 10.46 14.39
C ILE A 131 25.78 11.42 15.13
N ALA A 132 26.11 11.77 16.37
CA ALA A 132 25.35 12.72 17.17
C ALA A 132 25.28 14.11 16.51
N ALA A 133 26.39 14.58 15.92
CA ALA A 133 26.42 15.82 15.16
C ALA A 133 25.48 15.77 13.94
N VAL A 134 25.51 14.69 13.14
CA VAL A 134 24.59 14.51 12.01
C VAL A 134 23.14 14.51 12.46
N VAL A 135 22.82 13.78 13.54
CA VAL A 135 21.47 13.73 14.10
C VAL A 135 21.00 15.10 14.58
N LEU A 136 21.83 15.82 15.33
CA LEU A 136 21.53 17.14 15.86
C LEU A 136 21.33 18.16 14.72
N LEU A 137 22.26 18.19 13.76
CA LEU A 137 22.16 19.10 12.62
C LEU A 137 20.94 18.80 11.76
N ALA A 138 20.65 17.52 11.49
CA ALA A 138 19.46 17.12 10.73
C ALA A 138 18.17 17.51 11.47
N PHE A 139 18.15 17.36 12.80
CA PHE A 139 17.03 17.79 13.63
C PHE A 139 16.83 19.30 13.56
N ILE A 140 17.87 20.09 13.81
CA ILE A 140 17.83 21.57 13.72
C ILE A 140 17.38 22.01 12.32
N PHE A 141 17.93 21.42 11.27
CA PHE A 141 17.54 21.71 9.89
C PHE A 141 16.08 21.37 9.63
N SER A 142 15.56 20.27 10.21
CA SER A 142 14.15 19.89 10.11
C SER A 142 13.18 20.84 10.80
N LEU A 143 13.66 21.76 11.66
CA LEU A 143 12.83 22.79 12.29
C LEU A 143 12.49 23.94 11.33
N LEU A 144 13.21 24.06 10.20
CA LEU A 144 12.91 25.08 9.21
C LEU A 144 11.49 24.90 8.64
N PRO A 145 10.76 26.01 8.38
CA PRO A 145 9.46 25.95 7.74
C PRO A 145 9.64 25.39 6.32
N ALA A 146 8.87 24.36 5.98
CA ALA A 146 8.74 23.90 4.61
C ALA A 146 7.92 24.92 3.83
N LYS A 147 8.26 25.11 2.57
CA LYS A 147 7.49 25.97 1.67
C LYS A 147 6.40 25.18 0.92
N GLY A 148 6.56 23.85 0.79
CA GLY A 148 5.65 23.00 0.05
C GLY A 148 4.95 21.91 0.86
N GLY A 149 3.68 21.66 0.53
CA GLY A 149 2.85 20.55 1.00
C GLY A 149 2.17 20.77 2.36
N GLU A 150 0.94 20.25 2.49
CA GLU A 150 0.25 20.14 3.79
C GLU A 150 0.99 19.11 4.67
N ARG A 151 1.91 19.60 5.50
CA ARG A 151 2.56 18.80 6.54
C ARG A 151 2.06 19.25 7.91
N THR A 152 1.82 18.28 8.78
CA THR A 152 1.52 18.54 10.19
C THR A 152 2.73 19.18 10.84
N ASP A 153 2.49 20.12 11.76
CA ASP A 153 3.57 20.67 12.56
C ASP A 153 4.19 19.58 13.47
N LEU A 154 5.40 19.81 13.96
CA LEU A 154 6.07 18.93 14.93
C LEU A 154 5.20 18.70 16.17
N LYS A 155 4.57 19.76 16.69
CA LYS A 155 3.71 19.67 17.87
C LYS A 155 2.50 18.76 17.59
N GLU A 156 1.79 19.01 16.49
CA GLU A 156 0.64 18.19 16.08
C GLU A 156 1.05 16.73 15.78
N THR A 157 2.23 16.54 15.19
CA THR A 157 2.80 15.20 14.95
C THR A 157 3.03 14.47 16.27
N ALA A 158 3.54 15.15 17.29
CA ALA A 158 3.75 14.58 18.62
C ALA A 158 2.43 14.28 19.35
N GLU A 159 1.48 15.23 19.34
CA GLU A 159 0.16 15.07 19.97
C GLU A 159 -0.65 13.93 19.31
N SER A 160 -0.57 13.80 17.99
CA SER A 160 -1.26 12.77 17.22
C SER A 160 -0.60 11.39 17.24
N LEU A 161 0.53 11.20 17.95
CA LEU A 161 1.13 9.86 18.11
C LEU A 161 0.28 8.97 19.01
N LEU A 162 -0.33 9.53 20.05
CA LEU A 162 -1.10 8.79 21.06
C LEU A 162 -2.61 9.11 21.03
N ASP A 163 -3.03 10.14 20.27
CA ASP A 163 -4.45 10.47 20.13
C ASP A 163 -5.18 9.47 19.22
N THR A 164 -5.99 8.60 19.83
CA THR A 164 -6.83 7.63 19.12
C THR A 164 -8.00 8.26 18.36
N LYS A 165 -8.39 9.50 18.71
CA LYS A 165 -9.47 10.24 18.04
C LYS A 165 -8.99 10.94 16.77
N PHE A 166 -7.67 11.16 16.63
CA PHE A 166 -7.10 11.73 15.42
C PHE A 166 -7.52 10.93 14.19
N LYS A 167 -8.02 11.61 13.15
CA LYS A 167 -8.72 10.99 12.00
C LYS A 167 -7.96 9.80 11.39
N SER A 168 -6.65 9.92 11.19
CA SER A 168 -5.85 8.83 10.62
C SER A 168 -5.71 7.62 11.55
N ASN A 169 -5.68 7.86 12.87
CA ASN A 169 -5.53 6.79 13.87
C ASN A 169 -6.86 6.06 14.03
N ARG A 170 -7.99 6.79 14.07
CA ARG A 170 -9.33 6.20 14.02
C ARG A 170 -9.48 5.29 12.80
N LEU A 171 -9.05 5.73 11.62
CA LEU A 171 -9.09 4.90 10.40
C LEU A 171 -8.25 3.62 10.53
N ARG A 172 -7.01 3.71 11.03
CA ARG A 172 -6.16 2.51 11.25
C ARG A 172 -6.80 1.54 12.24
N ILE A 173 -7.37 2.04 13.33
CA ILE A 173 -8.09 1.21 14.31
C ILE A 173 -9.23 0.46 13.64
N THR A 174 -10.02 1.14 12.79
CA THR A 174 -11.10 0.46 12.04
C THR A 174 -10.58 -0.56 11.03
N PHE A 175 -9.44 -0.30 10.38
CA PHE A 175 -8.83 -1.26 9.45
C PHE A 175 -8.29 -2.49 10.19
N TRP A 176 -7.68 -2.31 11.34
CA TRP A 176 -7.17 -3.41 12.17
C TRP A 176 -8.30 -4.24 12.76
N ASP A 177 -9.35 -3.60 13.28
CA ASP A 177 -10.55 -4.30 13.75
C ASP A 177 -11.22 -5.10 12.62
N ALA A 178 -11.38 -4.52 11.43
CA ALA A 178 -11.89 -5.25 10.27
C ALA A 178 -11.01 -6.44 9.91
N SER A 179 -9.69 -6.27 9.94
CA SER A 179 -8.73 -7.37 9.66
C SER A 179 -8.87 -8.49 10.69
N LEU A 180 -8.97 -8.17 11.98
CA LEU A 180 -9.19 -9.16 13.04
C LEU A 180 -10.53 -9.89 12.88
N LYS A 181 -11.59 -9.20 12.46
CA LYS A 181 -12.87 -9.83 12.13
C LYS A 181 -12.75 -10.78 10.94
N MET A 182 -12.10 -10.36 9.85
CA MET A 182 -11.81 -11.23 8.69
C MET A 182 -11.05 -12.48 9.10
N ILE A 183 -10.01 -12.32 9.94
CA ILE A 183 -9.21 -13.43 10.49
C ILE A 183 -10.08 -14.35 11.34
N SER A 184 -10.93 -13.81 12.22
CA SER A 184 -11.79 -14.63 13.07
C SER A 184 -12.81 -15.46 12.28
N GLU A 185 -13.33 -14.91 11.19
CA GLU A 185 -14.31 -15.60 10.34
C GLU A 185 -13.66 -16.59 9.36
N ASN A 186 -12.41 -16.35 8.93
CA ASN A 186 -11.72 -17.13 7.90
C ASN A 186 -10.28 -17.46 8.30
N PHE A 187 -10.09 -18.01 9.50
CA PHE A 187 -8.77 -18.17 10.13
C PHE A 187 -7.76 -18.95 9.26
N PHE A 188 -8.16 -20.08 8.68
CA PHE A 188 -7.22 -20.95 7.96
C PHE A 188 -6.94 -20.52 6.52
N THR A 189 -7.94 -20.01 5.81
CA THR A 189 -7.86 -19.71 4.37
C THR A 189 -7.76 -18.22 4.05
N GLY A 190 -8.13 -17.35 5.00
CA GLY A 190 -8.35 -15.94 4.74
C GLY A 190 -9.56 -15.69 3.85
N VAL A 191 -9.81 -14.42 3.56
CA VAL A 191 -10.91 -13.97 2.68
C VAL A 191 -10.55 -14.08 1.19
N GLY A 192 -9.30 -14.37 0.86
CA GLY A 192 -8.75 -14.47 -0.48
C GLY A 192 -7.80 -13.31 -0.83
N LEU A 193 -6.79 -13.63 -1.64
CA LEU A 193 -5.77 -12.69 -2.10
C LEU A 193 -6.41 -11.47 -2.82
N TYR A 194 -5.95 -10.27 -2.45
CA TYR A 194 -6.43 -8.98 -2.94
C TYR A 194 -7.90 -8.63 -2.60
N LYS A 195 -8.57 -9.41 -1.74
CA LYS A 195 -9.98 -9.17 -1.38
C LYS A 195 -10.17 -8.34 -0.12
N TRP A 196 -9.10 -7.90 0.55
CA TRP A 196 -9.22 -7.15 1.79
C TRP A 196 -10.04 -5.86 1.61
N SER A 197 -9.73 -5.05 0.60
CA SER A 197 -10.44 -3.77 0.35
C SER A 197 -11.89 -3.98 -0.02
N GLY A 198 -12.19 -5.05 -0.78
CA GLY A 198 -13.53 -5.45 -1.15
C GLY A 198 -14.34 -6.08 0.00
N THR A 199 -13.68 -6.53 1.07
CA THR A 199 -14.33 -7.17 2.23
C THR A 199 -14.50 -6.21 3.40
N TYR A 200 -13.61 -5.22 3.55
CA TYR A 200 -13.69 -4.18 4.58
C TYR A 200 -15.10 -3.56 4.76
N PRO A 201 -15.85 -3.22 3.69
CA PRO A 201 -17.15 -2.57 3.83
C PRO A 201 -18.22 -3.44 4.48
N LYS A 202 -18.02 -4.77 4.55
CA LYS A 202 -18.89 -5.68 5.32
C LYS A 202 -19.02 -5.23 6.78
N TYR A 203 -17.92 -4.77 7.38
CA TYR A 203 -17.83 -4.45 8.81
C TYR A 203 -18.06 -2.97 9.11
N TYR A 204 -17.70 -2.10 8.15
CA TYR A 204 -17.73 -0.65 8.31
C TYR A 204 -18.57 0.05 7.24
N GLY A 205 -19.61 -0.63 6.75
CA GLY A 205 -20.51 -0.12 5.72
C GLY A 205 -21.17 1.23 6.05
N LYS A 206 -21.41 1.50 7.34
CA LYS A 206 -21.91 2.80 7.82
C LYS A 206 -20.97 3.99 7.58
N GLU A 207 -19.68 3.77 7.37
CA GLU A 207 -18.75 4.85 7.07
C GLU A 207 -18.86 5.29 5.60
N PHE A 208 -19.60 4.56 4.76
CA PHE A 208 -19.82 4.87 3.34
C PHE A 208 -21.13 5.61 3.10
N ASN A 209 -21.05 6.69 2.33
CA ASN A 209 -22.15 7.53 1.87
C ASN A 209 -21.93 7.94 0.41
N ASP A 210 -22.90 8.65 -0.17
CA ASP A 210 -22.83 9.06 -1.58
C ASP A 210 -21.58 9.86 -1.96
N GLN A 211 -20.98 10.59 -1.02
CA GLN A 211 -19.82 11.44 -1.26
C GLN A 211 -18.49 10.68 -1.19
N ASN A 212 -18.43 9.60 -0.42
CA ASN A 212 -17.17 8.91 -0.13
C ASN A 212 -17.15 7.44 -0.57
N VAL A 213 -18.22 6.94 -1.19
CA VAL A 213 -18.34 5.53 -1.63
C VAL A 213 -17.17 5.10 -2.54
N ILE A 214 -16.66 6.02 -3.37
CA ILE A 214 -15.49 5.81 -4.24
C ILE A 214 -14.15 5.69 -3.47
N LYS A 215 -14.11 6.01 -2.17
CA LYS A 215 -12.90 5.88 -1.36
C LYS A 215 -12.65 4.46 -0.89
N VAL A 216 -13.62 3.55 -1.07
CA VAL A 216 -13.46 2.11 -0.77
C VAL A 216 -12.28 1.48 -1.51
N HIS A 217 -11.94 2.07 -2.65
CA HIS A 217 -10.90 1.61 -3.54
C HIS A 217 -9.52 1.73 -2.86
N SER A 218 -9.17 2.87 -2.27
CA SER A 218 -7.81 3.12 -1.74
C SER A 218 -7.53 2.55 -0.33
N ILE A 219 -8.29 1.57 0.16
CA ILE A 219 -8.18 1.08 1.54
C ILE A 219 -7.26 -0.16 1.62
N HIS A 220 -6.48 -0.22 2.69
CA HIS A 220 -5.60 -1.33 3.05
C HIS A 220 -5.48 -1.41 4.58
N ALA A 221 -4.99 -2.54 5.11
CA ALA A 221 -4.94 -2.78 6.55
C ALA A 221 -3.98 -1.84 7.30
N HIS A 222 -3.06 -1.16 6.58
CA HIS A 222 -1.96 -0.40 7.16
C HIS A 222 -1.07 -1.27 8.09
N SER A 223 -0.98 -2.56 7.78
CA SER A 223 -0.13 -3.55 8.43
C SER A 223 -0.02 -4.73 7.48
N ASP A 224 1.15 -4.95 6.87
CA ASP A 224 1.37 -6.09 5.98
C ASP A 224 1.07 -7.41 6.69
N PHE A 225 1.33 -7.49 8.00
CA PHE A 225 1.03 -8.68 8.79
C PHE A 225 -0.47 -8.97 8.89
N LEU A 226 -1.27 -7.96 9.27
CA LEU A 226 -2.73 -8.13 9.39
C LEU A 226 -3.38 -8.38 8.03
N GLU A 227 -2.91 -7.70 6.98
CA GLU A 227 -3.44 -7.90 5.64
C GLU A 227 -3.11 -9.29 5.11
N LEU A 228 -1.86 -9.73 5.24
CA LEU A 228 -1.42 -11.06 4.82
C LEU A 228 -2.23 -12.16 5.52
N PHE A 229 -2.49 -12.01 6.82
CA PHE A 229 -3.33 -12.94 7.57
C PHE A 229 -4.79 -12.89 7.10
N ALA A 230 -5.39 -11.70 7.07
CA ALA A 230 -6.79 -11.56 6.67
C ALA A 230 -7.06 -12.12 5.27
N GLU A 231 -6.15 -11.94 4.31
CA GLU A 231 -6.33 -12.42 2.94
C GLU A 231 -5.95 -13.89 2.73
N ASN A 232 -4.90 -14.40 3.38
CA ASN A 232 -4.32 -15.71 3.05
C ASN A 232 -4.42 -16.74 4.18
N GLY A 233 -4.99 -16.36 5.33
CA GLY A 233 -5.15 -17.23 6.48
C GLY A 233 -3.85 -17.46 7.26
N PHE A 234 -3.92 -18.29 8.29
CA PHE A 234 -2.90 -18.45 9.34
C PHE A 234 -1.50 -18.83 8.84
N PHE A 235 -1.40 -19.63 7.77
CA PHE A 235 -0.10 -20.12 7.31
C PHE A 235 0.78 -19.04 6.69
N ALA A 236 0.21 -18.10 5.95
CA ALA A 236 0.97 -17.03 5.30
C ALA A 236 1.74 -16.11 6.28
N PRO A 237 1.12 -15.49 7.30
CA PRO A 237 1.81 -14.69 8.30
C PRO A 237 2.77 -15.54 9.16
N LEU A 238 2.44 -16.82 9.42
CA LEU A 238 3.34 -17.73 10.13
C LEU A 238 4.64 -17.94 9.34
N PHE A 239 4.55 -18.30 8.05
CA PHE A 239 5.72 -18.48 7.19
C PHE A 239 6.53 -17.19 7.08
N TYR A 240 5.86 -16.04 6.95
CA TYR A 240 6.55 -14.75 6.92
C TYR A 240 7.30 -14.45 8.22
N LEU A 241 6.67 -14.65 9.38
CA LEU A 241 7.32 -14.46 10.68
C LEU A 241 8.48 -15.43 10.89
N LEU A 242 8.32 -16.70 10.54
CA LEU A 242 9.38 -17.70 10.65
C LEU A 242 10.59 -17.33 9.79
N LEU A 243 10.35 -16.86 8.55
CA LEU A 243 11.41 -16.38 7.68
C LEU A 243 12.12 -15.16 8.28
N LEU A 244 11.36 -14.15 8.70
CA LEU A 244 11.91 -12.92 9.29
C LEU A 244 12.71 -13.21 10.57
N LEU A 245 12.19 -14.03 11.48
CA LEU A 245 12.86 -14.43 12.70
C LEU A 245 14.13 -15.22 12.41
N THR A 246 14.09 -16.15 11.45
CA THR A 246 15.28 -16.92 11.03
C THR A 246 16.38 -16.00 10.53
N ILE A 247 16.04 -15.04 9.65
CA ILE A 247 16.98 -14.04 9.14
C ILE A 247 17.58 -13.22 10.29
N LEU A 248 16.74 -12.71 11.19
CA LEU A 248 17.17 -11.89 12.33
C LEU A 248 18.08 -12.69 13.27
N ILE A 249 17.76 -13.94 13.57
CA ILE A 249 18.59 -14.83 14.42
C ILE A 249 19.95 -15.08 13.75
N ILE A 250 19.99 -15.39 12.46
CA ILE A 250 21.24 -15.62 11.73
C ILE A 250 22.11 -14.35 11.75
N LEU A 251 21.54 -13.19 11.41
CA LEU A 251 22.28 -11.93 11.40
C LEU A 251 22.79 -11.56 12.80
N TYR A 252 21.96 -11.73 13.83
CA TYR A 252 22.38 -11.49 15.21
C TYR A 252 23.51 -12.44 15.65
N SER A 253 23.40 -13.72 15.36
CA SER A 253 24.46 -14.68 15.68
C SER A 253 25.79 -14.32 15.01
N ARG A 254 25.75 -13.90 13.74
CA ARG A 254 26.96 -13.49 13.01
C ARG A 254 27.52 -12.15 13.48
N SER A 255 26.66 -11.28 14.02
CA SER A 255 27.05 -9.97 14.54
C SER A 255 28.04 -10.05 15.70
N LYS A 256 28.01 -11.16 16.46
CA LYS A 256 28.97 -11.45 17.54
C LYS A 256 30.42 -11.51 17.05
N ASN A 257 30.64 -11.92 15.80
CA ASN A 257 31.97 -12.06 15.21
C ASN A 257 32.33 -10.91 14.27
N ASN A 258 31.34 -10.32 13.61
CA ASN A 258 31.54 -9.21 12.68
C ASN A 258 30.40 -8.20 12.79
N GLN A 259 30.73 -6.99 13.23
CA GLN A 259 29.79 -5.90 13.43
C GLN A 259 28.96 -5.52 12.19
N LEU A 260 29.45 -5.80 10.98
CA LEU A 260 28.72 -5.46 9.75
C LEU A 260 27.36 -6.17 9.69
N TYR A 261 27.25 -7.38 10.24
CA TYR A 261 25.96 -8.08 10.33
C TYR A 261 25.01 -7.46 11.34
N PHE A 262 25.51 -6.74 12.36
CA PHE A 262 24.64 -5.98 13.26
C PHE A 262 23.96 -4.82 12.52
N TYR A 263 24.69 -4.14 11.64
CA TYR A 263 24.12 -3.05 10.83
C TYR A 263 23.05 -3.59 9.88
N ILE A 264 23.28 -4.75 9.26
CA ILE A 264 22.29 -5.41 8.41
C ILE A 264 21.08 -5.89 9.24
N PHE A 265 21.31 -6.44 10.45
CA PHE A 265 20.25 -6.80 11.40
C PHE A 265 19.33 -5.62 11.70
N ILE A 266 19.89 -4.44 12.01
CA ILE A 266 19.09 -3.23 12.26
C ILE A 266 18.29 -2.83 11.01
N SER A 267 18.88 -2.93 9.81
CA SER A 267 18.18 -2.62 8.56
C SER A 267 16.97 -3.54 8.33
N VAL A 268 17.17 -4.86 8.44
CA VAL A 268 16.10 -5.88 8.34
C VAL A 268 15.03 -5.65 9.40
N LEU A 269 15.43 -5.37 10.64
CA LEU A 269 14.51 -5.10 11.74
C LEU A 269 13.67 -3.84 11.49
N ALA A 270 14.27 -2.78 10.92
CA ALA A 270 13.55 -1.56 10.57
C ALA A 270 12.41 -1.82 9.57
N THR A 271 12.67 -2.60 8.51
CA THR A 271 11.62 -3.02 7.56
C THR A 271 10.58 -3.91 8.24
N GLY A 272 10.98 -4.80 9.15
CA GLY A 272 10.07 -5.61 9.96
C GLY A 272 9.15 -4.76 10.83
N ILE A 273 9.66 -3.73 11.51
CA ILE A 273 8.88 -2.78 12.30
C ILE A 273 7.88 -2.04 11.41
N PHE A 274 8.29 -1.56 10.24
CA PHE A 274 7.36 -0.95 9.28
C PHE A 274 6.26 -1.93 8.85
N SER A 275 6.57 -3.20 8.64
CA SER A 275 5.58 -4.21 8.22
C SER A 275 4.46 -4.43 9.25
N LEU A 276 4.67 -4.04 10.52
CA LEU A 276 3.66 -4.12 11.58
C LEU A 276 2.66 -2.95 11.54
N VAL A 277 3.11 -1.74 11.16
CA VAL A 277 2.34 -0.49 11.29
C VAL A 277 2.18 0.31 9.99
N ALA A 278 2.72 -0.24 8.91
CA ALA A 278 2.71 0.27 7.54
C ALA A 278 2.65 -0.93 6.59
N PHE A 279 2.93 -0.70 5.31
CA PHE A 279 2.66 -1.66 4.24
C PHE A 279 3.78 -1.68 3.19
N PRO A 280 5.06 -1.88 3.60
CA PRO A 280 6.21 -1.90 2.71
C PRO A 280 6.11 -2.93 1.56
N PHE A 281 5.26 -3.96 1.64
CA PHE A 281 5.10 -4.92 0.54
C PHE A 281 4.45 -4.33 -0.71
N TYR A 282 3.73 -3.22 -0.57
CA TYR A 282 3.12 -2.53 -1.71
C TYR A 282 4.15 -1.83 -2.61
N LYS A 283 5.37 -1.61 -2.12
CA LYS A 283 6.42 -0.91 -2.84
C LYS A 283 7.71 -1.71 -2.78
N PHE A 284 8.16 -2.15 -3.96
CA PHE A 284 9.43 -2.88 -4.09
C PHE A 284 10.60 -2.15 -3.42
N SER A 285 10.66 -0.83 -3.52
CA SER A 285 11.67 -0.01 -2.84
C SER A 285 11.71 -0.29 -1.34
N SER A 286 10.56 -0.27 -0.65
CA SER A 286 10.47 -0.46 0.80
C SER A 286 10.89 -1.87 1.24
N HIS A 287 10.69 -2.88 0.39
CA HIS A 287 11.08 -4.27 0.67
C HIS A 287 12.51 -4.64 0.19
N PHE A 288 13.11 -3.86 -0.70
CA PHE A 288 14.41 -4.16 -1.31
C PHE A 288 15.51 -4.46 -0.28
N LEU A 289 15.58 -3.68 0.79
CA LEU A 289 16.62 -3.82 1.81
C LEU A 289 16.42 -5.08 2.67
N LEU A 290 15.18 -5.54 2.86
CA LEU A 290 14.88 -6.84 3.47
C LEU A 290 15.37 -7.98 2.56
N SER A 291 15.19 -7.89 1.24
CA SER A 291 15.72 -8.88 0.28
C SER A 291 17.25 -8.93 0.29
N VAL A 292 17.92 -7.77 0.34
CA VAL A 292 19.38 -7.69 0.46
C VAL A 292 19.85 -8.33 1.77
N GLY A 293 19.22 -7.99 2.89
CA GLY A 293 19.54 -8.57 4.20
C GLY A 293 19.31 -10.08 4.25
N THR A 294 18.24 -10.57 3.62
CA THR A 294 17.95 -12.00 3.47
C THR A 294 19.06 -12.72 2.70
N GLY A 295 19.48 -12.17 1.56
CA GLY A 295 20.57 -12.73 0.76
C GLY A 295 21.89 -12.82 1.55
N ILE A 296 22.23 -11.78 2.32
CA ILE A 296 23.45 -11.77 3.14
C ILE A 296 23.34 -12.75 4.33
N ALA A 297 22.17 -12.85 4.95
CA ALA A 297 21.93 -13.79 6.05
C ALA A 297 22.09 -15.24 5.58
N LEU A 298 21.48 -15.59 4.44
CA LEU A 298 21.50 -16.95 3.90
C LEU A 298 22.83 -17.33 3.22
N HIS A 299 23.68 -16.35 2.89
CA HIS A 299 25.02 -16.64 2.37
C HIS A 299 25.83 -17.42 3.40
N SER A 300 26.18 -18.68 3.14
CA SER A 300 26.98 -19.51 4.04
C SER A 300 28.47 -19.49 3.66
N LYS A 301 29.34 -19.21 4.63
CA LYS A 301 30.81 -19.32 4.48
C LYS A 301 31.31 -20.77 4.49
N ASN A 302 30.60 -21.64 5.23
CA ASN A 302 30.99 -23.03 5.46
C ASN A 302 29.97 -23.96 4.80
N VAL A 303 29.80 -23.84 3.48
CA VAL A 303 29.02 -24.83 2.74
C VAL A 303 29.83 -26.12 2.74
N ASN A 304 29.36 -27.13 3.47
CA ASN A 304 29.91 -28.47 3.42
C ASN A 304 29.78 -28.96 1.97
N SER A 305 30.89 -29.00 1.23
CA SER A 305 30.91 -29.20 -0.22
C SER A 305 30.28 -30.53 -0.65
N SER A 306 30.25 -31.51 0.25
CA SER A 306 29.64 -32.83 0.08
C SER A 306 28.12 -32.80 -0.10
N LYS A 307 27.42 -31.74 0.31
CA LYS A 307 25.97 -31.56 0.10
C LYS A 307 25.62 -30.46 -0.90
N ALA A 308 26.62 -29.92 -1.61
CA ALA A 308 26.41 -28.83 -2.56
C ALA A 308 25.78 -29.36 -3.87
N ILE A 309 24.65 -28.80 -4.26
CA ILE A 309 24.08 -29.03 -5.58
C ILE A 309 24.92 -28.24 -6.59
N ASN A 310 25.66 -28.93 -7.45
CA ASN A 310 26.43 -28.31 -8.53
C ASN A 310 25.51 -27.91 -9.69
N VAL A 311 25.06 -26.67 -9.69
CA VAL A 311 24.39 -26.06 -10.85
C VAL A 311 25.45 -25.47 -11.78
N SER A 312 25.46 -25.88 -13.05
CA SER A 312 26.38 -25.28 -14.03
C SER A 312 26.01 -23.82 -14.28
N LEU A 313 27.01 -22.95 -14.43
CA LEU A 313 26.79 -21.52 -14.69
C LEU A 313 25.90 -21.31 -15.92
N LYS A 314 26.10 -22.12 -16.96
CA LYS A 314 25.27 -22.12 -18.18
C LYS A 314 23.79 -22.43 -17.87
N LYS A 315 23.50 -23.45 -17.04
CA LYS A 315 22.13 -23.78 -16.64
C LYS A 315 21.51 -22.65 -15.82
N LEU A 316 22.27 -22.05 -14.89
CA LEU A 316 21.78 -20.92 -14.11
C LEU A 316 21.51 -19.69 -15.00
N MET A 317 22.39 -19.39 -15.95
CA MET A 317 22.19 -18.29 -16.90
C MET A 317 20.94 -18.49 -17.76
N TRP A 318 20.70 -19.71 -18.26
CA TRP A 318 19.47 -20.03 -18.99
C TRP A 318 18.24 -19.89 -18.10
N PHE A 319 18.28 -20.41 -16.87
CA PHE A 319 17.17 -20.27 -15.92
C PHE A 319 16.85 -18.80 -15.62
N LEU A 320 17.87 -17.99 -15.30
CA LEU A 320 17.71 -16.55 -15.05
C LEU A 320 17.26 -15.80 -16.30
N GLY A 321 17.74 -16.19 -17.49
CA GLY A 321 17.33 -15.63 -18.77
C GLY A 321 15.86 -15.93 -19.09
N ILE A 322 15.40 -17.16 -18.85
CA ILE A 322 13.99 -17.54 -19.01
C ILE A 322 13.12 -16.79 -18.00
N LEU A 323 13.55 -16.71 -16.73
CA LEU A 323 12.82 -15.97 -15.70
C LEU A 323 12.72 -14.47 -16.05
N LEU A 324 13.80 -13.88 -16.55
CA LEU A 324 13.82 -12.49 -17.01
C LEU A 324 12.90 -12.29 -18.22
N LEU A 325 12.87 -13.25 -19.16
CA LEU A 325 12.00 -13.20 -20.32
C LEU A 325 10.53 -13.27 -19.91
N ILE A 326 10.15 -14.22 -19.06
CA ILE A 326 8.78 -14.36 -18.54
C ILE A 326 8.36 -13.08 -17.82
N THR A 327 9.18 -12.60 -16.88
CA THR A 327 8.87 -11.38 -16.11
C THR A 327 8.78 -10.13 -16.98
N SER A 328 9.62 -10.02 -18.02
CA SER A 328 9.55 -8.93 -19.00
C SER A 328 8.27 -9.00 -19.82
N ILE A 329 7.90 -10.18 -20.34
CA ILE A 329 6.67 -10.37 -21.11
C ILE A 329 5.45 -10.01 -20.25
N THR A 330 5.33 -10.56 -19.04
CA THR A 330 4.19 -10.27 -18.15
C THR A 330 4.14 -8.79 -17.76
N SER A 331 5.29 -8.14 -17.58
CA SER A 331 5.33 -6.70 -17.27
C SER A 331 4.87 -5.85 -18.44
N ILE A 332 5.28 -6.19 -19.67
CA ILE A 332 4.84 -5.50 -20.90
C ILE A 332 3.34 -5.67 -21.10
N LEU A 333 2.80 -6.89 -20.92
CA LEU A 333 1.37 -7.17 -21.06
C LEU A 333 0.53 -6.43 -20.00
N LYS A 334 1.02 -6.39 -18.75
CA LYS A 334 0.38 -5.62 -17.68
C LYS A 334 0.42 -4.12 -17.97
N MET A 335 1.56 -3.60 -18.39
CA MET A 335 1.72 -2.18 -18.74
C MET A 335 0.81 -1.78 -19.91
N LYS A 336 0.69 -2.63 -20.94
CA LYS A 336 -0.27 -2.43 -22.03
C LYS A 336 -1.71 -2.39 -21.52
N SER A 337 -2.09 -3.33 -20.65
CA SER A 337 -3.41 -3.35 -20.01
C SER A 337 -3.69 -2.07 -19.21
N GLU A 338 -2.68 -1.53 -18.52
CA GLU A 338 -2.79 -0.28 -17.78
C GLU A 338 -2.97 0.93 -18.72
N PHE A 339 -2.27 0.99 -19.85
CA PHE A 339 -2.49 2.02 -20.87
C PHE A 339 -3.88 1.93 -21.50
N ASP A 340 -4.34 0.73 -21.82
CA ASP A 340 -5.69 0.47 -22.35
C ASP A 340 -6.75 0.91 -21.32
N PHE A 341 -6.54 0.62 -20.04
CA PHE A 341 -7.39 1.09 -18.96
C PHE A 341 -7.45 2.62 -18.88
N ILE A 342 -6.30 3.30 -18.91
CA ILE A 342 -6.24 4.77 -18.88
C ILE A 342 -7.05 5.36 -20.03
N ARG A 343 -6.93 4.80 -21.24
CA ARG A 343 -7.71 5.23 -22.42
C ARG A 343 -9.20 4.98 -22.21
N SER A 344 -9.59 3.83 -21.67
CA SER A 344 -11.00 3.53 -21.37
C SER A 344 -11.63 4.54 -20.40
N VAL A 345 -10.89 4.97 -19.37
CA VAL A 345 -11.35 5.98 -18.39
C VAL A 345 -11.45 7.38 -19.01
N GLN A 346 -10.65 7.70 -20.03
CA GLN A 346 -10.82 8.95 -20.79
C GLN A 346 -12.16 8.95 -21.54
N TYR A 347 -12.52 7.84 -22.18
CA TYR A 347 -13.82 7.69 -22.85
C TYR A 347 -15.00 7.73 -21.88
N LEU A 348 -14.85 7.20 -20.66
CA LEU A 348 -15.85 7.35 -19.60
C LEU A 348 -16.16 8.82 -19.28
N ARG A 349 -15.14 9.70 -19.26
CA ARG A 349 -15.33 11.14 -18.95
C ARG A 349 -16.18 11.87 -19.99
N VAL A 350 -16.03 11.48 -21.26
CA VAL A 350 -16.82 12.03 -22.38
C VAL A 350 -18.08 11.20 -22.68
N LYS A 351 -18.36 10.17 -21.86
CA LYS A 351 -19.50 9.25 -22.00
C LYS A 351 -19.55 8.49 -23.33
N ASP A 352 -18.39 8.24 -23.94
CA ASP A 352 -18.28 7.39 -25.12
C ASP A 352 -18.13 5.92 -24.70
N TYR A 353 -19.26 5.28 -24.43
CA TYR A 353 -19.28 3.91 -23.91
C TYR A 353 -18.86 2.86 -24.95
N SER A 354 -18.97 3.18 -26.24
CA SER A 354 -18.54 2.28 -27.33
C SER A 354 -17.02 2.17 -27.36
N MET A 355 -16.32 3.30 -27.43
CA MET A 355 -14.87 3.34 -27.40
C MET A 355 -14.30 2.87 -26.05
N MET A 356 -14.99 3.21 -24.95
CA MET A 356 -14.65 2.67 -23.63
C MET A 356 -14.66 1.13 -23.63
N ASN A 357 -15.72 0.50 -24.14
CA ASN A 357 -15.84 -0.96 -24.19
C ASN A 357 -14.76 -1.59 -25.07
N GLN A 358 -14.46 -0.99 -26.23
CA GLN A 358 -13.40 -1.48 -27.12
C GLN A 358 -12.02 -1.51 -26.46
N GLU A 359 -11.69 -0.49 -25.65
CA GLU A 359 -10.42 -0.50 -24.90
C GLU A 359 -10.44 -1.50 -23.74
N LEU A 360 -11.58 -1.65 -23.04
CA LEU A 360 -11.71 -2.61 -21.94
C LEU A 360 -11.57 -4.07 -22.38
N GLU A 361 -12.01 -4.43 -23.59
CA GLU A 361 -11.85 -5.79 -24.14
C GLU A 361 -10.38 -6.19 -24.37
N LYS A 362 -9.46 -5.22 -24.47
CA LYS A 362 -8.01 -5.48 -24.65
C LYS A 362 -7.30 -5.82 -23.32
N ILE A 363 -7.94 -5.52 -22.19
CA ILE A 363 -7.34 -5.62 -20.86
C ILE A 363 -7.36 -7.06 -20.35
N SER A 364 -6.22 -7.55 -19.88
CA SER A 364 -6.14 -8.88 -19.25
C SER A 364 -6.70 -8.85 -17.82
N ASN A 365 -7.78 -9.60 -17.58
CA ASN A 365 -8.33 -9.79 -16.22
C ASN A 365 -7.42 -10.59 -15.29
N VAL A 366 -6.42 -11.29 -15.80
CA VAL A 366 -5.45 -12.04 -14.98
C VAL A 366 -4.30 -11.14 -14.54
N LEU A 367 -3.75 -10.34 -15.47
CA LEU A 367 -2.58 -9.49 -15.21
C LEU A 367 -2.95 -8.11 -14.65
N PHE A 368 -4.17 -7.64 -14.93
CA PHE A 368 -4.70 -6.35 -14.49
C PHE A 368 -6.19 -6.49 -14.08
N PRO A 369 -6.50 -7.28 -13.02
CA PRO A 369 -7.88 -7.44 -12.53
C PRO A 369 -8.44 -6.18 -11.85
N PHE A 370 -7.57 -5.30 -11.37
CA PHE A 370 -7.94 -4.07 -10.68
C PHE A 370 -7.14 -2.88 -11.22
N ASP A 371 -7.73 -1.70 -11.12
CA ASP A 371 -7.01 -0.45 -11.35
C ASP A 371 -6.05 -0.09 -10.19
N ALA A 372 -5.34 1.03 -10.33
CA ALA A 372 -4.42 1.52 -9.30
C ALA A 372 -5.10 1.86 -7.97
N SER A 373 -6.42 2.05 -7.98
CA SER A 373 -7.24 2.22 -6.78
C SER A 373 -7.81 0.91 -6.27
N LYS A 374 -7.48 -0.27 -6.80
CA LYS A 374 -8.11 -1.56 -6.44
C LYS A 374 -9.60 -1.67 -6.80
N GLN A 375 -10.11 -0.83 -7.69
CA GLN A 375 -11.44 -1.05 -8.27
C GLN A 375 -11.36 -2.15 -9.33
N PRO A 376 -12.24 -3.17 -9.31
CA PRO A 376 -12.22 -4.22 -10.32
C PRO A 376 -12.39 -3.63 -11.73
N VAL A 377 -11.63 -4.09 -12.71
CA VAL A 377 -11.77 -3.59 -14.09
C VAL A 377 -13.14 -3.98 -14.66
N ASP A 378 -13.67 -5.14 -14.29
CA ASP A 378 -14.99 -5.61 -14.73
C ASP A 378 -16.14 -4.69 -14.26
N TYR A 379 -15.94 -3.86 -13.24
CA TYR A 379 -16.91 -2.81 -12.90
C TYR A 379 -17.07 -1.80 -14.06
N TYR A 380 -15.97 -1.42 -14.71
CA TYR A 380 -16.00 -0.51 -15.86
C TYR A 380 -16.65 -1.18 -17.07
N ARG A 381 -16.42 -2.49 -17.28
CA ARG A 381 -17.11 -3.27 -18.33
C ARG A 381 -18.61 -3.34 -18.06
N GLY A 382 -19.00 -3.49 -16.79
CA GLY A 382 -20.39 -3.43 -16.35
C GLY A 382 -21.05 -2.11 -16.72
N ILE A 383 -20.38 -0.98 -16.44
CA ILE A 383 -20.86 0.35 -16.81
C ILE A 383 -20.99 0.52 -18.32
N ALA A 384 -19.93 0.22 -19.08
CA ALA A 384 -19.92 0.43 -20.53
C ALA A 384 -21.06 -0.36 -21.21
N ASN A 385 -21.19 -1.64 -20.87
CA ASN A 385 -22.23 -2.51 -21.45
C ASN A 385 -23.65 -2.12 -21.01
N TYR A 386 -23.82 -1.61 -19.79
CA TYR A 386 -25.12 -1.10 -19.34
C TYR A 386 -25.59 0.06 -20.23
N TYR A 387 -24.72 1.03 -20.49
CA TYR A 387 -25.06 2.19 -21.32
C TYR A 387 -25.18 1.87 -22.82
N LEU A 388 -24.55 0.78 -23.27
CA LEU A 388 -24.72 0.25 -24.63
C LEU A 388 -26.00 -0.60 -24.79
N GLY A 389 -26.75 -0.85 -23.71
CA GLY A 389 -27.94 -1.71 -23.72
C GLY A 389 -27.64 -3.22 -23.66
N ASN A 390 -26.37 -3.62 -23.54
CA ASN A 390 -25.91 -5.00 -23.42
C ASN A 390 -26.09 -5.50 -21.97
N ASN A 391 -27.33 -5.54 -21.48
CA ASN A 391 -27.64 -5.76 -20.06
C ASN A 391 -27.14 -7.11 -19.51
N ASP A 392 -27.14 -8.18 -20.32
CA ASP A 392 -26.62 -9.49 -19.91
C ASP A 392 -25.10 -9.47 -19.70
N VAL A 393 -24.36 -8.80 -20.59
CA VAL A 393 -22.91 -8.63 -20.49
C VAL A 393 -22.57 -7.73 -19.30
N ALA A 394 -23.36 -6.69 -19.08
CA ALA A 394 -23.22 -5.81 -17.92
C ALA A 394 -23.41 -6.60 -16.61
N MET A 395 -24.46 -7.43 -16.53
CA MET A 395 -24.72 -8.29 -15.38
C MET A 395 -23.56 -9.26 -15.12
N LYS A 396 -23.09 -9.96 -16.15
CA LYS A 396 -21.94 -10.87 -16.03
C LYS A 396 -20.69 -10.15 -15.50
N SER A 397 -20.37 -8.99 -16.07
CA SER A 397 -19.20 -8.19 -15.66
C SER A 397 -19.32 -7.74 -14.20
N ASN A 398 -20.51 -7.30 -13.77
CA ASN A 398 -20.75 -6.90 -12.39
C ASN A 398 -20.63 -8.09 -11.41
N LEU A 399 -21.07 -9.30 -11.79
CA LEU A 399 -20.86 -10.51 -10.99
C LEU A 399 -19.38 -10.91 -10.92
N ASP A 400 -18.63 -10.77 -12.01
CA ASP A 400 -17.19 -11.02 -12.02
C ASP A 400 -16.45 -10.02 -11.11
N ALA A 401 -16.88 -8.74 -11.09
CA ALA A 401 -16.39 -7.74 -10.14
C ALA A 401 -16.72 -8.10 -8.67
N GLU A 402 -17.89 -8.68 -8.38
CA GLU A 402 -18.26 -9.10 -7.01
C GLU A 402 -17.35 -10.24 -6.50
N LYS A 403 -16.91 -11.16 -7.37
CA LYS A 403 -16.01 -12.26 -6.95
C LYS A 403 -14.72 -11.76 -6.33
N VAL A 404 -14.21 -10.64 -6.80
CA VAL A 404 -12.96 -10.02 -6.32
C VAL A 404 -13.20 -8.91 -5.30
N ALA A 405 -14.39 -8.28 -5.31
CA ALA A 405 -14.76 -7.24 -4.35
C ALA A 405 -16.19 -7.44 -3.78
N PRO A 406 -16.40 -8.46 -2.93
CA PRO A 406 -17.74 -9.00 -2.60
C PRO A 406 -18.66 -8.08 -1.80
N TYR A 407 -18.11 -7.08 -1.13
CA TYR A 407 -18.86 -6.08 -0.38
C TYR A 407 -18.59 -4.66 -0.89
N ASN A 408 -18.12 -4.51 -2.14
CA ASN A 408 -17.94 -3.18 -2.71
C ASN A 408 -19.33 -2.54 -2.95
N PRO A 409 -19.65 -1.40 -2.30
CA PRO A 409 -20.98 -0.79 -2.36
C PRO A 409 -21.41 -0.42 -3.78
N ILE A 410 -20.47 -0.01 -4.63
CA ILE A 410 -20.77 0.38 -6.01
C ILE A 410 -21.03 -0.85 -6.88
N VAL A 411 -20.23 -1.91 -6.72
CA VAL A 411 -20.45 -3.18 -7.43
C VAL A 411 -21.81 -3.78 -7.05
N LEU A 412 -22.16 -3.80 -5.76
CA LEU A 412 -23.45 -4.30 -5.29
C LEU A 412 -24.62 -3.45 -5.81
N GLN A 413 -24.49 -2.12 -5.86
CA GLN A 413 -25.48 -1.25 -6.50
C GLN A 413 -25.63 -1.58 -8.01
N ASN A 414 -24.52 -1.78 -8.71
CA ASN A 414 -24.55 -2.06 -10.15
C ASN A 414 -25.25 -3.40 -10.45
N ILE A 415 -25.03 -4.43 -9.63
CA ILE A 415 -25.76 -5.71 -9.74
C ILE A 415 -27.27 -5.49 -9.56
N ALA A 416 -27.67 -4.71 -8.54
CA ALA A 416 -29.07 -4.39 -8.31
C ALA A 416 -29.70 -3.62 -9.49
N GLY A 417 -28.95 -2.68 -10.07
CA GLY A 417 -29.33 -1.95 -11.28
C GLY A 417 -29.41 -2.83 -12.52
N SER A 418 -28.47 -3.76 -12.72
CA SER A 418 -28.51 -4.73 -13.82
C SER A 418 -29.76 -5.61 -13.76
N TYR A 419 -30.16 -6.09 -12.58
CA TYR A 419 -31.44 -6.81 -12.43
C TYR A 419 -32.65 -5.94 -12.81
N GLN A 420 -32.61 -4.65 -12.49
CA GLN A 420 -33.68 -3.71 -12.87
C GLN A 420 -33.78 -3.56 -14.39
N SER A 421 -32.64 -3.39 -15.09
CA SER A 421 -32.60 -3.26 -16.55
C SER A 421 -32.98 -4.54 -17.29
N LEU A 422 -32.81 -5.70 -16.65
CA LEU A 422 -33.29 -6.99 -17.15
C LEU A 422 -34.77 -7.26 -16.80
N GLY A 423 -35.47 -6.29 -16.21
CA GLY A 423 -36.88 -6.43 -15.79
C GLY A 423 -37.10 -7.34 -14.57
N ASN A 424 -36.03 -7.84 -13.94
CA ASN A 424 -36.11 -8.68 -12.76
C ASN A 424 -36.20 -7.81 -11.48
N TYR A 425 -37.31 -7.09 -11.35
CA TYR A 425 -37.51 -6.16 -10.23
C TYR A 425 -37.51 -6.83 -8.86
N LYS A 426 -37.96 -8.10 -8.75
CA LYS A 426 -37.92 -8.85 -7.48
C LYS A 426 -36.49 -9.04 -6.97
N LYS A 427 -35.57 -9.52 -7.83
CA LYS A 427 -34.14 -9.64 -7.46
C LYS A 427 -33.48 -8.28 -7.28
N SER A 428 -33.89 -7.28 -8.06
CA SER A 428 -33.40 -5.90 -7.88
C SER A 428 -33.73 -5.37 -6.47
N VAL A 429 -34.97 -5.55 -6.00
CA VAL A 429 -35.38 -5.19 -4.63
C VAL A 429 -34.56 -5.94 -3.58
N GLU A 430 -34.36 -7.25 -3.73
CA GLU A 430 -33.53 -8.05 -2.81
C GLU A 430 -32.11 -7.48 -2.68
N MET A 431 -31.47 -7.19 -3.82
CA MET A 431 -30.11 -6.66 -3.85
C MET A 431 -30.02 -5.24 -3.33
N PHE A 432 -30.97 -4.37 -3.66
CA PHE A 432 -31.00 -3.01 -3.12
C PHE A 432 -31.27 -2.96 -1.61
N GLU A 433 -32.12 -3.85 -1.07
CA GLU A 433 -32.28 -3.98 0.39
C GLU A 433 -30.99 -4.51 1.04
N ARG A 434 -30.25 -5.42 0.39
CA ARG A 434 -28.90 -5.82 0.84
C ARG A 434 -27.95 -4.62 0.88
N VAL A 435 -27.93 -3.79 -0.16
CA VAL A 435 -27.12 -2.56 -0.20
C VAL A 435 -27.52 -1.60 0.91
N LYS A 436 -28.81 -1.32 1.09
CA LYS A 436 -29.34 -0.43 2.15
C LYS A 436 -28.99 -0.93 3.55
N LYS A 437 -29.06 -2.25 3.79
CA LYS A 437 -28.71 -2.86 5.07
C LYS A 437 -27.22 -2.71 5.40
N LEU A 438 -26.35 -2.92 4.42
CA LEU A 438 -24.89 -2.80 4.60
C LEU A 438 -24.45 -1.32 4.66
N PHE A 439 -25.06 -0.46 3.86
CA PHE A 439 -24.66 0.94 3.63
C PHE A 439 -25.83 1.90 3.90
N PRO A 440 -26.28 2.05 5.15
CA PRO A 440 -27.47 2.82 5.48
C PRO A 440 -27.37 4.33 5.15
N HIS A 441 -26.15 4.84 4.99
CA HIS A 441 -25.87 6.23 4.62
C HIS A 441 -25.59 6.42 3.13
N TYR A 442 -25.63 5.35 2.32
CA TYR A 442 -25.54 5.43 0.86
C TYR A 442 -26.94 5.56 0.27
N ILE A 443 -27.35 6.80 -0.04
CA ILE A 443 -28.75 7.15 -0.31
C ILE A 443 -29.14 6.87 -1.76
N ASN A 444 -28.25 7.08 -2.73
CA ASN A 444 -28.56 6.88 -4.15
C ASN A 444 -29.15 5.49 -4.49
N PRO A 445 -28.60 4.35 -4.01
CA PRO A 445 -29.22 3.05 -4.23
C PRO A 445 -30.56 2.88 -3.51
N GLN A 446 -30.78 3.57 -2.38
CA GLN A 446 -32.07 3.55 -1.69
C GLN A 446 -33.16 4.29 -2.49
N ILE A 447 -32.79 5.32 -3.27
CA ILE A 447 -33.70 5.97 -4.20
C ILE A 447 -34.06 5.03 -5.36
N ASN A 448 -33.08 4.28 -5.89
CA ASN A 448 -33.37 3.26 -6.90
C ASN A 448 -34.30 2.16 -6.37
N LEU A 449 -34.18 1.82 -5.09
CA LEU A 449 -35.08 0.88 -4.41
C LEU A 449 -36.54 1.38 -4.34
N ILE A 450 -36.78 2.69 -4.20
CA ILE A 450 -38.14 3.27 -4.26
C ILE A 450 -38.77 2.92 -5.60
N HIS A 451 -38.03 3.14 -6.70
CA HIS A 451 -38.48 2.79 -8.04
C HIS A 451 -38.72 1.27 -8.18
N ALA A 452 -37.77 0.43 -7.73
CA ALA A 452 -37.94 -1.02 -7.79
C ALA A 452 -39.17 -1.52 -7.01
N TYR A 453 -39.48 -0.92 -5.85
CA TYR A 453 -40.70 -1.23 -5.08
C TYR A 453 -41.98 -0.88 -5.84
N LEU A 454 -42.01 0.27 -6.52
CA LEU A 454 -43.17 0.68 -7.32
C LEU A 454 -43.43 -0.31 -8.46
N GLN A 455 -42.38 -0.82 -9.10
CA GLN A 455 -42.50 -1.76 -10.22
C GLN A 455 -43.04 -3.13 -9.79
N ILE A 456 -42.83 -3.54 -8.53
CA ILE A 456 -43.40 -4.78 -7.98
C ILE A 456 -44.72 -4.58 -7.22
N GLY A 457 -45.31 -3.37 -7.25
CA GLY A 457 -46.57 -3.06 -6.58
C GLY A 457 -46.49 -2.87 -5.06
N GLU A 458 -45.29 -2.77 -4.50
CA GLU A 458 -45.05 -2.59 -3.05
C GLU A 458 -45.11 -1.10 -2.68
N PHE A 459 -46.25 -0.46 -2.97
CA PHE A 459 -46.45 0.99 -2.83
C PHE A 459 -46.21 1.48 -1.40
N GLU A 460 -46.67 0.75 -0.39
CA GLU A 460 -46.49 1.13 1.02
C GLU A 460 -45.02 1.12 1.45
N LYS A 461 -44.24 0.12 1.02
CA LYS A 461 -42.79 0.08 1.29
C LYS A 461 -42.08 1.22 0.59
N SER A 462 -42.46 1.49 -0.66
CA SER A 462 -41.91 2.59 -1.46
C SER A 462 -42.17 3.95 -0.78
N ARG A 463 -43.42 4.23 -0.40
CA ARG A 463 -43.82 5.47 0.29
C ARG A 463 -43.09 5.64 1.63
N LYS A 464 -43.03 4.59 2.45
CA LYS A 464 -42.31 4.63 3.74
C LYS A 464 -40.82 4.93 3.55
N LEU A 465 -40.19 4.32 2.54
CA LEU A 465 -38.79 4.56 2.26
C LEU A 465 -38.58 6.00 1.76
N PHE A 466 -39.41 6.48 0.84
CA PHE A 466 -39.41 7.86 0.36
C PHE A 466 -39.49 8.87 1.52
N GLU A 467 -40.47 8.74 2.41
CA GLU A 467 -40.61 9.61 3.59
C GLU A 467 -39.39 9.56 4.50
N SER A 468 -38.83 8.36 4.72
CA SER A 468 -37.63 8.19 5.53
C SER A 468 -36.42 8.89 4.93
N ILE A 469 -36.25 8.89 3.60
CA ILE A 469 -35.13 9.58 2.95
C ILE A 469 -35.39 11.08 2.93
N LYS A 470 -36.60 11.52 2.57
CA LYS A 470 -37.01 12.94 2.57
C LYS A 470 -36.78 13.61 3.92
N LYS A 471 -37.05 12.90 5.03
CA LYS A 471 -36.77 13.42 6.38
C LYS A 471 -35.28 13.65 6.65
N LYS A 472 -34.40 12.81 6.09
CA LYS A 472 -32.94 12.90 6.28
C LYS A 472 -32.30 13.90 5.31
N GLU A 473 -32.75 13.88 4.06
CA GLU A 473 -32.19 14.61 2.92
C GLU A 473 -33.31 15.32 2.15
N PRO A 474 -33.96 16.35 2.75
CA PRO A 474 -35.17 16.96 2.18
C PRO A 474 -34.94 17.56 0.80
N ASN A 475 -33.73 18.02 0.51
CA ASN A 475 -33.36 18.67 -0.73
C ASN A 475 -32.63 17.75 -1.72
N HIS A 476 -32.70 16.43 -1.54
CA HIS A 476 -32.07 15.51 -2.47
C HIS A 476 -32.72 15.60 -3.86
N PRO A 477 -31.98 15.96 -4.94
CA PRO A 477 -32.57 16.31 -6.23
C PRO A 477 -33.35 15.14 -6.86
N ARG A 478 -32.84 13.92 -6.69
CA ARG A 478 -33.49 12.70 -7.21
C ARG A 478 -34.77 12.29 -6.47
N LEU A 479 -35.16 12.98 -5.40
CA LEU A 479 -36.45 12.73 -4.74
C LEU A 479 -37.60 13.51 -5.36
N GLN A 480 -37.33 14.50 -6.21
CA GLN A 480 -38.37 15.34 -6.81
C GLN A 480 -39.37 14.49 -7.62
N GLU A 481 -38.88 13.53 -8.42
CA GLU A 481 -39.72 12.65 -9.25
C GLU A 481 -40.73 11.79 -8.44
N PHE A 482 -40.49 11.58 -7.14
CA PHE A 482 -41.38 10.81 -6.27
C PHE A 482 -42.33 11.69 -5.46
N ARG A 483 -42.08 13.00 -5.36
CA ARG A 483 -42.95 13.93 -4.63
C ARG A 483 -44.33 13.97 -5.27
N ASP A 484 -44.37 14.20 -6.57
CA ASP A 484 -45.60 14.28 -7.36
C ASP A 484 -46.41 12.97 -7.29
N LYS A 485 -45.73 11.85 -7.07
CA LYS A 485 -46.34 10.51 -7.00
C LYS A 485 -46.92 10.18 -5.62
N PHE A 486 -46.30 10.61 -4.53
CA PHE A 486 -46.74 10.28 -3.16
C PHE A 486 -47.47 11.43 -2.45
N HIS A 487 -47.30 12.66 -2.92
CA HIS A 487 -47.96 13.88 -2.47
C HIS A 487 -48.32 14.74 -3.69
N PRO A 488 -49.30 14.32 -4.52
CA PRO A 488 -49.86 15.22 -5.50
C PRO A 488 -50.50 16.40 -4.75
N GLU A 489 -50.02 17.62 -5.01
CA GLU A 489 -50.65 18.86 -4.50
C GLU A 489 -52.05 19.07 -5.07
#